data_AF-A0A097EU38-F1
#
_entry.id   AF-A0A097EU38-F1
#
_cell.length_a   1.000
_cell.length_b   1.000
_cell.length_c   1.000
_cell.angle_alpha   90.00
_cell.angle_beta   90.00
_cell.angle_gamma   90.00
#
_symmetry.space_group_name_H-M   'P 1'
#
loop_
_entity.id
_entity.type
_entity.pdbx_description
1 polymer ?
#
loop_
_entity_poly.entity_id
_entity_poly.type
_entity_poly.pdbx_seq_one_letter_code
_entity_poly.pdbx_strand_id
1 'polypeptide(L)'
;LELGLEGVQGLSVLRSFRLLRVFKLAKSWPTLNLLISIMGRTMGALSNLTFVLCIIIFIFAVMGMQLFGKNYTDNVDRFPDHDLPRWNFTDFMHSFMIVFRVLCGE
;
A
#
# COMPACT_ATOMS: atom_id res chain seq x y z
N LEU A 1 -5.35 -28.14 8.04
CA LEU A 1 -5.62 -27.07 7.06
C LEU A 1 -4.47 -26.87 6.07
N GLU A 2 -3.21 -26.91 6.50
CA GLU A 2 -2.07 -26.70 5.59
C GLU A 2 -1.82 -27.84 4.59
N LEU A 3 -2.23 -29.07 4.90
CA LEU A 3 -2.13 -30.23 3.99
C LEU A 3 -3.11 -30.20 2.80
N GLY A 4 -4.12 -29.32 2.81
CA GLY A 4 -5.11 -29.21 1.73
C GLY A 4 -4.83 -28.07 0.74
N LEU A 5 -3.78 -27.28 0.98
CA LEU A 5 -3.52 -26.01 0.29
C LEU A 5 -2.12 -25.94 -0.34
N GLU A 6 -1.37 -27.05 -0.36
CA GLU A 6 -0.01 -27.13 -0.91
C GLU A 6 0.08 -27.00 -2.44
N GLY A 7 -1.05 -27.02 -3.16
CA GLY A 7 -1.10 -26.93 -4.62
C GLY A 7 -1.23 -25.50 -5.19
N VAL A 8 -1.40 -24.46 -4.37
CA VAL A 8 -1.69 -23.09 -4.86
C VAL A 8 -0.50 -22.16 -4.59
N GLN A 9 0.20 -21.74 -5.66
CA GLN A 9 1.44 -20.94 -5.62
C GLN A 9 1.33 -19.53 -4.95
N GLY A 10 0.18 -19.11 -4.44
CA GLY A 10 0.01 -17.86 -3.69
C GLY A 10 -0.09 -18.00 -2.17
N LEU A 11 -0.30 -19.21 -1.66
CA LEU A 11 -0.59 -19.43 -0.22
C LEU A 11 0.67 -19.52 0.65
N SER A 12 1.86 -19.41 0.04
CA SER A 12 3.12 -19.31 0.78
C SER A 12 3.13 -18.08 1.71
N VAL A 13 2.45 -16.99 1.32
CA VAL A 13 2.27 -15.79 2.18
C VAL A 13 1.45 -16.11 3.43
N LEU A 14 0.51 -17.06 3.36
CA LEU A 14 -0.25 -17.53 4.52
C LEU A 14 0.62 -18.28 5.53
N ARG A 15 1.76 -18.87 5.13
CA ARG A 15 2.74 -19.40 6.08
C ARG A 15 3.38 -18.27 6.90
N SER A 16 3.59 -17.09 6.31
CA SER A 16 4.13 -15.92 7.02
C SER A 16 3.15 -15.34 8.06
N PHE A 17 1.84 -15.58 7.95
CA PHE A 17 0.87 -15.23 9.01
C PHE A 17 1.20 -15.89 10.35
N ARG A 18 1.94 -17.00 10.37
CA ARG A 18 2.44 -17.60 11.61
C ARG A 18 3.32 -16.63 12.42
N LEU A 19 3.96 -15.63 11.78
CA LEU A 19 4.71 -14.58 12.47
C LEU A 19 3.80 -13.68 13.32
N LEU A 20 2.52 -13.54 12.99
CA LEU A 20 1.56 -12.77 13.79
C LEU A 20 1.39 -13.35 15.21
N ARG A 21 1.77 -14.61 15.45
CA ARG A 21 1.80 -15.17 16.80
C ARG A 21 2.78 -14.43 17.72
N VAL A 22 3.75 -13.68 17.17
CA VAL A 22 4.64 -12.82 17.95
C VAL A 22 3.86 -11.74 18.69
N PHE A 23 2.71 -11.29 18.16
CA PHE A 23 1.79 -10.42 18.89
C PHE A 23 1.17 -11.09 20.12
N LYS A 24 1.25 -12.42 20.30
CA LYS A 24 0.89 -13.05 21.58
C LYS A 24 1.87 -12.65 22.70
N LEU A 25 3.12 -12.30 22.39
CA LEU A 25 4.06 -11.72 23.37
C LEU A 25 3.62 -10.32 23.82
N ALA A 26 2.81 -9.62 23.02
CA ALA A 26 2.15 -8.38 23.44
C ALA A 26 1.32 -8.58 24.71
N LYS A 27 0.71 -9.77 24.85
CA LYS A 27 -0.14 -10.09 25.98
C LYS A 27 0.65 -10.28 27.27
N SER A 28 1.91 -10.71 27.20
CA SER A 28 2.77 -10.91 28.37
C SER A 28 3.60 -9.68 28.74
N TRP A 29 3.77 -8.71 27.83
CA TRP A 29 4.56 -7.50 28.06
C TRP A 29 3.65 -6.26 28.19
N PRO A 30 3.53 -5.65 29.40
CA PRO A 30 2.60 -4.54 29.64
C PRO A 30 2.88 -3.31 28.77
N THR A 31 4.15 -3.03 28.47
CA THR A 31 4.56 -1.91 27.59
C THR A 31 4.08 -2.07 26.15
N LEU A 32 4.15 -3.28 25.59
CA LEU A 32 3.71 -3.54 24.21
C LEU A 32 2.18 -3.49 24.10
N ASN A 33 1.48 -4.03 25.10
CA ASN A 33 0.01 -3.96 25.15
C ASN A 33 -0.49 -2.51 25.27
N LEU A 34 0.21 -1.68 26.04
CA LEU A 34 -0.09 -0.25 26.15
C LEU A 34 0.06 0.46 24.80
N LEU A 35 1.17 0.23 24.09
CA LEU A 35 1.40 0.80 22.75
C LEU A 35 0.28 0.45 21.77
N ILE A 36 -0.09 -0.84 21.70
CA ILE A 36 -1.18 -1.30 20.82
C ILE A 36 -2.53 -0.68 21.23
N SER A 37 -2.79 -0.55 22.53
CA SER A 37 -4.01 0.11 23.03
C SER A 37 -4.07 1.59 22.65
N ILE A 38 -2.95 2.31 22.73
CA ILE A 38 -2.87 3.72 22.32
C ILE A 38 -3.09 3.85 20.80
N MET A 39 -2.45 2.98 20.00
CA MET A 39 -2.70 2.94 18.54
C MET A 39 -4.18 2.71 18.25
N GLY A 40 -4.81 1.70 18.85
CA GLY A 40 -6.24 1.41 18.63
C GLY A 40 -7.17 2.55 19.07
N ARG A 41 -6.88 3.24 20.18
CA ARG A 41 -7.68 4.38 20.66
C ARG A 41 -7.59 5.59 19.72
N THR A 42 -6.40 5.86 19.18
CA THR A 42 -6.19 6.97 18.25
C THR A 42 -6.72 6.68 16.85
N MET A 43 -6.80 5.40 16.43
CA MET A 43 -7.36 5.00 15.13
C MET A 43 -8.81 5.46 14.93
N GLY A 44 -9.63 5.52 15.98
CA GLY A 44 -11.01 6.01 15.86
C GLY A 44 -11.07 7.45 15.33
N ALA A 45 -10.26 8.34 15.90
CA ALA A 45 -10.19 9.74 15.48
C ALA A 45 -9.45 9.92 14.15
N LEU A 46 -8.38 9.15 13.93
CA LEU A 46 -7.59 9.18 12.70
C LEU A 46 -8.36 8.60 11.49
N SER A 47 -9.33 7.70 11.71
CA SER A 47 -10.05 7.03 10.62
C SER A 47 -10.79 7.99 9.69
N ASN A 48 -11.41 9.04 10.23
CA ASN A 48 -12.12 10.03 9.43
C ASN A 48 -11.14 10.79 8.52
N LEU A 49 -10.00 11.21 9.08
CA LEU A 49 -8.95 11.89 8.31
C LEU A 49 -8.38 10.97 7.24
N THR A 50 -8.06 9.71 7.58
CA THR A 50 -7.57 8.71 6.63
C THR A 50 -8.58 8.45 5.51
N PHE A 51 -9.88 8.42 5.81
CA PHE A 51 -10.91 8.21 4.80
C PHE A 51 -10.96 9.35 3.79
N VAL A 52 -10.94 10.60 4.28
CA VAL A 52 -10.87 11.79 3.41
C VAL A 52 -9.58 11.78 2.59
N LEU A 53 -8.44 11.46 3.21
CA LEU A 53 -7.16 11.35 2.53
C LEU A 53 -7.19 10.31 1.41
N CYS A 54 -7.76 9.12 1.66
CA CYS A 54 -7.93 8.08 0.65
C CYS A 54 -8.76 8.56 -0.56
N ILE A 55 -9.84 9.31 -0.32
CA ILE A 55 -10.64 9.89 -1.41
C ILE A 55 -9.82 10.89 -2.23
N ILE A 56 -9.07 11.76 -1.55
CA ILE A 56 -8.21 12.75 -2.21
C ILE A 56 -7.16 12.04 -3.08
N ILE A 57 -6.49 11.02 -2.55
CA ILE A 57 -5.50 10.22 -3.29
C ILE A 57 -6.16 9.56 -4.50
N PHE A 58 -7.35 8.98 -4.33
CA PHE A 58 -8.09 8.34 -5.43
C PHE A 58 -8.39 9.32 -6.57
N ILE A 59 -8.90 10.51 -6.25
CA ILE A 59 -9.21 11.55 -7.24
C ILE A 59 -7.94 11.94 -7.99
N PHE A 60 -6.85 12.24 -7.29
CA PHE A 60 -5.59 12.63 -7.92
C PHE A 60 -4.96 11.51 -8.75
N ALA A 61 -5.04 10.25 -8.32
CA ALA A 61 -4.54 9.11 -9.08
C ALA A 61 -5.30 8.95 -10.41
N VAL A 62 -6.64 9.06 -10.38
CA VAL A 62 -7.49 8.97 -11.58
C VAL A 62 -7.26 10.17 -12.52
N MET A 63 -7.14 11.39 -11.97
CA MET A 63 -6.82 12.57 -12.78
C MET A 63 -5.44 12.46 -13.41
N GLY A 64 -4.43 12.03 -12.65
CA GLY A 64 -3.05 11.86 -13.12
C GLY A 64 -2.95 10.84 -14.26
N MET A 65 -3.68 9.72 -14.16
CA MET A 65 -3.74 8.74 -15.24
C MET A 65 -4.39 9.30 -16.51
N GLN A 66 -5.52 10.01 -16.38
CA GLN A 66 -6.21 10.55 -17.54
C GLN A 66 -5.40 11.63 -18.25
N LEU A 67 -4.65 12.45 -17.50
CA LEU A 67 -3.88 13.56 -18.03
C LEU A 67 -2.48 13.13 -18.54
N PHE A 68 -1.79 12.27 -17.80
CA PHE A 68 -0.39 11.92 -18.06
C PHE A 68 -0.20 10.50 -18.58
N GLY A 69 -1.16 9.59 -18.38
CA GLY A 69 -0.99 8.17 -18.74
C GLY A 69 -0.63 7.95 -20.21
N LYS A 70 -1.31 8.64 -21.15
CA LYS A 70 -0.98 8.56 -22.58
C LYS A 70 0.41 9.11 -22.90
N ASN A 71 0.80 10.22 -22.27
CA ASN A 71 2.10 10.83 -22.49
C ASN A 71 3.27 9.91 -22.11
N TYR A 72 3.11 9.09 -21.06
CA TYR A 72 4.11 8.09 -20.65
C TYR A 72 4.30 6.98 -21.68
N THR A 73 3.22 6.54 -22.35
CA THR A 73 3.29 5.50 -23.39
C THR A 73 3.78 6.05 -24.72
N ASP A 74 3.29 7.23 -25.13
CA ASP A 74 3.58 7.81 -26.44
C ASP A 74 5.01 8.38 -26.56
N ASN A 75 5.66 8.68 -25.43
CA ASN A 75 7.01 9.24 -25.38
C ASN A 75 7.99 8.34 -24.65
N VAL A 76 7.79 7.01 -24.71
CA VAL A 76 8.63 6.04 -24.01
C VAL A 76 10.10 6.12 -24.46
N ASP A 77 10.35 6.51 -25.71
CA ASP A 77 11.69 6.70 -26.29
C ASP A 77 12.50 7.84 -25.65
N ARG A 78 11.87 8.69 -24.82
CA ARG A 78 12.57 9.74 -24.08
C ARG A 78 13.21 9.24 -22.79
N PHE A 79 12.89 8.02 -22.37
CA PHE A 79 13.47 7.40 -21.18
C PHE A 79 14.79 6.69 -21.53
N PRO A 80 15.78 6.68 -20.62
CA PRO A 80 17.13 6.18 -20.88
C PRO A 80 17.17 4.70 -21.31
N ASP A 81 16.21 3.89 -20.86
CA ASP A 81 16.12 2.47 -21.17
C ASP A 81 15.02 2.15 -22.21
N HIS A 82 14.36 3.17 -22.79
CA HIS A 82 13.20 3.03 -23.69
C HIS A 82 12.05 2.16 -23.11
N ASP A 83 12.02 2.03 -21.78
CA ASP A 83 11.05 1.28 -21.02
C ASP A 83 10.31 2.19 -20.03
N LEU A 84 9.12 1.77 -19.62
CA LEU A 84 8.32 2.53 -18.67
C LEU A 84 9.02 2.60 -17.31
N PRO A 85 9.15 3.79 -16.71
CA PRO A 85 9.74 3.92 -15.39
C PRO A 85 8.87 3.23 -14.35
N ARG A 86 9.49 2.72 -13.29
CA ARG A 86 8.80 2.05 -12.16
C ARG A 86 7.75 2.95 -11.48
N TRP A 87 7.92 4.26 -11.60
CA TRP A 87 6.98 5.28 -11.16
C TRP A 87 6.37 5.94 -12.41
N ASN A 88 5.20 5.47 -12.83
CA ASN A 88 4.44 6.03 -13.95
C ASN A 88 2.94 6.24 -13.62
N PHE A 89 2.25 6.96 -14.50
CA PHE A 89 0.80 7.19 -14.44
C PHE A 89 0.00 6.31 -15.41
N THR A 90 0.51 5.15 -15.84
CA THR A 90 -0.18 4.33 -16.86
C THR A 90 -1.30 3.49 -16.27
N ASP A 91 -1.10 2.95 -15.06
CA ASP A 91 -2.11 2.17 -14.35
C ASP A 91 -2.55 2.83 -13.06
N PHE A 92 -3.71 2.40 -12.55
CA PHE A 92 -4.30 2.95 -11.32
C PHE A 92 -3.39 2.73 -10.11
N MET A 93 -2.85 1.52 -9.95
CA MET A 93 -1.99 1.19 -8.81
C MET A 93 -0.67 1.97 -8.84
N HIS A 94 -0.07 2.13 -10.02
CA HIS A 94 1.16 2.93 -10.21
C HIS A 94 0.89 4.41 -9.92
N SER A 95 -0.20 4.96 -10.45
CA SER A 95 -0.64 6.35 -10.20
C SER A 95 -0.93 6.59 -8.71
N PHE A 96 -1.60 5.65 -8.06
CA PHE A 96 -1.89 5.71 -6.63
C PHE A 96 -0.60 5.75 -5.79
N MET A 97 0.36 4.88 -6.10
CA MET A 97 1.65 4.84 -5.39
C MET A 97 2.46 6.13 -5.58
N ILE A 98 2.40 6.76 -6.76
CA ILE A 98 3.07 8.06 -6.99
C ILE A 98 2.44 9.17 -6.17
N VAL A 99 1.11 9.28 -6.21
CA VAL A 99 0.39 10.30 -5.43
C VAL A 99 0.65 10.11 -3.93
N PHE A 100 0.64 8.86 -3.47
CA PHE A 100 0.99 8.51 -2.09
C PHE A 100 2.44 8.90 -1.75
N ARG A 101 3.39 8.60 -2.64
CA ARG A 101 4.80 8.96 -2.49
C ARG A 101 5.01 10.47 -2.38
N VAL A 102 4.34 11.26 -3.21
CA VAL A 102 4.37 12.73 -3.15
C VAL A 102 3.81 13.25 -1.84
N LEU A 103 2.73 12.65 -1.33
CA LEU A 103 2.17 13.01 -0.02
C LEU A 103 3.10 12.65 1.15
N CYS A 104 3.93 11.61 1.00
CA CYS A 104 4.98 11.28 1.96
C CYS A 104 6.21 12.21 1.89
N GLY A 105 6.23 13.15 0.94
CA GLY A 105 7.27 14.19 0.84
C GLY A 105 8.44 13.85 -0.09
N GLU A 106 8.23 12.97 -1.06
CA GLU A 106 9.20 12.70 -2.15
C GLU A 106 8.80 13.31 -3.49
#